data_AF-A0A9R0SEA2-F1
#
_entry.id   AF-A0A9R0SEA2-F1
#
_cell.length_a   1.000
_cell.length_b   1.000
_cell.length_c   1.000
_cell.angle_alpha   90.00
_cell.angle_beta   90.00
_cell.angle_gamma   90.00
#
_symmetry.space_group_name_H-M   'P 1'
#
loop_
_entity.id
_entity.type
_entity.pdbx_description
1 polymer ?
#
loop_
_entity_poly.entity_id
_entity_poly.type
_entity_poly.pdbx_seq_one_letter_code
_entity_poly.pdbx_strand_id
1 'polypeptide(L)'
;MAKLAEQAERYEEMVEFMERVAKATGGAGPGEELSVEERNLLSVAYKNVIGARRASWRIISSIEQKEEGRGNDAHAATIRSYRSKIEAELAKICDGILALLDSHLVPSAGAAESKVFYLKMKGDYHRYLAEFKSGGERKEAAESTMNAYKAAQISP
;
A
#
# COMPACT_ATOMS: atom_id res chain seq x y z
N MET A 1 4.87 -21.13 -2.65
CA MET A 1 5.87 -20.05 -2.78
C MET A 1 5.60 -18.89 -1.82
N ALA A 2 4.44 -18.22 -1.86
CA ALA A 2 4.14 -17.11 -0.94
C ALA A 2 4.34 -17.45 0.55
N LYS A 3 3.82 -18.59 1.03
CA LYS A 3 4.04 -19.07 2.41
C LYS A 3 5.52 -19.35 2.75
N LEU A 4 6.32 -19.80 1.78
CA LEU A 4 7.76 -20.00 1.98
C LEU A 4 8.50 -18.65 2.05
N ALA A 5 8.10 -17.68 1.21
CA ALA A 5 8.64 -16.33 1.23
C ALA A 5 8.30 -15.62 2.55
N GLU A 6 7.09 -15.82 3.09
CA GLU A 6 6.70 -15.35 4.42
C GLU A 6 7.61 -15.92 5.51
N GLN A 7 7.82 -17.24 5.55
CA GLN A 7 8.70 -17.89 6.52
C GLN A 7 10.16 -17.45 6.42
N ALA A 8 10.60 -17.06 5.22
CA ALA A 8 11.94 -16.54 4.97
C ALA A 8 12.04 -15.00 5.12
N GLU A 9 10.95 -14.32 5.52
CA GLU A 9 10.84 -12.87 5.62
C GLU A 9 11.15 -12.11 4.29
N ARG A 10 11.02 -12.79 3.15
CA ARG A 10 11.22 -12.23 1.81
C ARG A 10 9.91 -11.64 1.28
N TYR A 11 9.41 -10.61 1.97
CA TYR A 11 8.07 -10.06 1.71
C TYR A 11 7.90 -9.41 0.33
N GLU A 12 8.96 -8.94 -0.30
CA GLU A 12 8.90 -8.42 -1.68
C GLU A 12 8.56 -9.52 -2.69
N GLU A 13 9.19 -10.68 -2.58
CA GLU A 13 8.81 -11.86 -3.38
C GLU A 13 7.43 -12.38 -3.00
N MET A 14 7.06 -12.30 -1.72
CA MET A 14 5.72 -12.66 -1.28
C MET A 14 4.66 -11.81 -1.98
N VAL A 15 4.90 -10.50 -2.15
CA VAL A 15 4.04 -9.60 -2.94
C VAL A 15 3.96 -10.07 -4.38
N GLU A 16 5.10 -10.34 -5.03
CA GLU A 16 5.10 -10.82 -6.42
C GLU A 16 4.31 -12.12 -6.60
N PHE A 17 4.45 -13.08 -5.69
CA PHE A 17 3.70 -14.32 -5.74
C PHE A 17 2.20 -14.09 -5.54
N MET A 18 1.81 -13.25 -4.58
CA MET A 18 0.40 -12.98 -4.30
C MET A 18 -0.27 -12.13 -5.38
N GLU A 19 0.46 -11.23 -6.05
CA GLU A 19 -0.05 -10.52 -7.22
C GLU A 19 -0.36 -11.47 -8.38
N ARG A 20 0.48 -12.49 -8.60
CA ARG A 20 0.23 -13.52 -9.62
C ARG A 20 -1.02 -14.32 -9.30
N VAL A 21 -1.20 -14.71 -8.04
CA VAL A 21 -2.42 -15.41 -7.57
C VAL A 21 -3.63 -14.51 -7.83
N ALA A 22 -3.62 -13.27 -7.35
CA ALA A 22 -4.71 -12.31 -7.52
C ALA A 22 -5.09 -12.05 -8.98
N LYS A 23 -4.11 -11.95 -9.88
CA LYS A 23 -4.34 -11.77 -11.33
C LYS A 23 -4.85 -13.04 -12.01
N ALA A 24 -4.48 -14.22 -11.52
CA ALA A 24 -4.92 -15.50 -12.06
C ALA A 24 -6.37 -15.85 -11.68
N THR A 25 -6.80 -15.50 -10.45
CA THR A 25 -8.19 -15.69 -9.99
C THR A 25 -9.10 -14.52 -10.36
N GLY A 26 -8.61 -13.28 -10.35
CA GLY A 26 -9.43 -12.08 -10.56
C GLY A 26 -9.79 -11.77 -12.02
N GLY A 27 -10.03 -12.79 -12.87
CA GLY A 27 -10.10 -12.62 -14.32
C GLY A 27 -11.09 -13.47 -15.12
N ALA A 28 -11.65 -14.59 -14.60
CA ALA A 28 -12.40 -15.51 -15.46
C ALA A 28 -13.90 -15.74 -15.14
N GLY A 29 -14.49 -15.05 -14.17
CA GLY A 29 -15.96 -14.99 -14.02
C GLY A 29 -16.48 -14.86 -12.59
N PRO A 30 -17.81 -14.86 -12.41
CA PRO A 30 -18.43 -14.85 -11.07
C PRO A 30 -18.06 -16.13 -10.31
N GLY A 31 -17.38 -16.00 -9.17
CA GLY A 31 -17.01 -17.11 -8.28
C GLY A 31 -15.50 -17.35 -8.10
N GLU A 32 -14.64 -16.62 -8.79
CA GLU A 32 -13.17 -16.70 -8.64
C GLU A 32 -12.60 -15.59 -7.74
N GLU A 33 -13.10 -15.50 -6.50
CA GLU A 33 -12.49 -14.62 -5.50
C GLU A 33 -11.34 -15.31 -4.77
N LEU A 34 -10.38 -14.51 -4.27
CA LEU A 34 -9.35 -15.04 -3.36
C LEU A 34 -10.02 -15.66 -2.13
N SER A 35 -9.56 -16.84 -1.74
CA SER A 35 -9.94 -17.43 -0.47
C SER A 35 -9.54 -16.52 0.70
N VAL A 36 -10.14 -16.76 1.87
CA VAL A 36 -9.78 -16.03 3.10
C VAL A 36 -8.29 -16.12 3.40
N GLU A 37 -7.68 -17.30 3.18
CA GLU A 37 -6.25 -17.51 3.39
C GLU A 37 -5.41 -16.69 2.40
N GLU A 38 -5.72 -16.72 1.11
CA GLU A 38 -4.98 -15.98 0.09
C GLU A 38 -5.11 -14.46 0.27
N ARG A 39 -6.32 -13.99 0.57
CA ARG A 39 -6.58 -12.59 0.92
C ARG A 39 -5.75 -12.14 2.11
N ASN A 40 -5.62 -12.98 3.14
CA ASN A 40 -4.79 -12.69 4.30
C ASN A 40 -3.30 -12.67 3.94
N LEU A 41 -2.81 -13.63 3.14
CA LEU A 41 -1.41 -13.66 2.67
C LEU A 41 -1.07 -12.41 1.86
N LEU A 42 -1.94 -11.98 0.95
CA LEU A 42 -1.76 -10.74 0.18
C LEU A 42 -1.63 -9.53 1.12
N SER A 43 -2.50 -9.44 2.13
CA SER A 43 -2.47 -8.37 3.13
C SER A 43 -1.18 -8.38 3.95
N VAL A 44 -0.75 -9.55 4.43
CA VAL A 44 0.49 -9.70 5.20
C VAL A 44 1.70 -9.30 4.36
N ALA A 45 1.78 -9.73 3.11
CA ALA A 45 2.88 -9.42 2.20
C ALA A 45 3.03 -7.90 2.04
N TYR A 46 1.95 -7.24 1.61
CA TYR A 46 1.97 -5.80 1.38
C TYR A 46 2.14 -4.98 2.66
N LYS A 47 1.55 -5.41 3.79
CA LYS A 47 1.70 -4.73 5.09
C LYS A 47 3.16 -4.71 5.57
N ASN A 48 3.88 -5.82 5.42
CA ASN A 48 5.29 -5.88 5.79
C ASN A 48 6.15 -4.99 4.88
N VAL A 49 5.93 -5.10 3.56
CA VAL A 49 6.59 -4.29 2.53
C VAL A 49 6.38 -2.79 2.78
N ILE A 50 5.14 -2.32 2.92
CA ILE A 50 4.86 -0.90 3.16
C ILE A 50 5.31 -0.45 4.56
N GLY A 51 5.22 -1.33 5.56
CA GLY A 51 5.62 -1.05 6.94
C GLY A 51 7.10 -0.69 7.06
N ALA A 52 7.97 -1.50 6.45
CA ALA A 52 9.41 -1.27 6.43
C ALA A 52 9.76 0.07 5.76
N ARG A 53 9.21 0.33 4.57
CA ARG A 53 9.45 1.59 3.85
C ARG A 53 8.95 2.82 4.61
N ARG A 54 7.77 2.73 5.26
CA ARG A 54 7.24 3.83 6.08
C ARG A 54 8.09 4.10 7.31
N ALA A 55 8.65 3.07 7.94
CA ALA A 55 9.58 3.23 9.05
C ALA A 55 10.85 3.97 8.60
N SER A 56 11.46 3.54 7.49
CA SER A 56 12.63 4.21 6.91
C SER A 56 12.33 5.68 6.56
N TRP A 57 11.19 5.94 5.93
CA TRP A 57 10.77 7.30 5.59
C TRP A 57 10.67 8.19 6.84
N ARG A 58 10.01 7.75 7.91
CA ARG A 58 9.91 8.54 9.15
C ARG A 58 11.26 8.86 9.77
N ILE A 59 12.18 7.89 9.78
CA ILE A 59 13.53 8.07 10.31
C ILE A 59 14.26 9.15 9.51
N ILE A 60 14.26 9.03 8.17
CA ILE A 60 14.94 9.98 7.29
C ILE A 60 14.31 11.38 7.37
N SER A 61 12.97 11.47 7.39
CA SER A 61 12.26 12.75 7.59
C SER A 61 12.63 13.41 8.92
N SER A 62 12.79 12.63 10.00
CA SER A 62 13.22 13.17 11.30
C SER A 62 14.67 13.65 11.28
N ILE A 63 15.56 12.97 10.55
CA ILE A 63 16.96 13.40 10.40
C ILE A 63 17.04 14.69 9.56
N GLU A 64 16.28 14.78 8.46
CA GLU A 64 16.18 16.00 7.64
C GLU A 64 15.77 17.20 8.49
N GLN A 65 14.68 17.09 9.25
CA GLN A 65 14.19 18.17 10.12
C GLN A 65 15.22 18.59 11.17
N LYS A 66 16.00 17.64 11.72
CA LYS A 66 17.06 17.96 12.69
C LYS A 66 18.21 18.73 12.05
N GLU A 67 18.61 18.37 10.83
CA GLU A 67 19.67 19.08 10.11
C GLU A 67 19.21 20.47 9.63
N GLU A 68 17.96 20.60 9.18
CA GLU A 68 17.34 21.91 8.89
C GLU A 68 17.33 22.81 10.13
N GLY A 69 16.93 22.27 11.30
CA GLY A 69 16.93 23.02 12.56
C GLY A 69 18.33 23.43 13.06
N ARG A 70 19.39 22.80 12.56
CA ARG A 70 20.80 23.16 12.84
C ARG A 70 21.37 24.18 11.83
N GLY A 71 20.63 24.52 10.77
CA GLY A 71 21.11 25.36 9.67
C GLY A 71 22.08 24.63 8.73
N ASN A 72 22.11 23.30 8.75
CA ASN A 72 22.99 22.49 7.90
C ASN A 72 22.35 22.23 6.53
N ASP A 73 22.07 23.30 5.77
CA ASP A 73 21.24 23.25 4.56
C ASP A 73 21.77 22.27 3.49
N ALA A 74 23.09 22.17 3.34
CA ALA A 74 23.72 21.23 2.40
C ALA A 74 23.49 19.75 2.77
N HIS A 75 23.57 19.41 4.06
CA HIS A 75 23.24 18.07 4.54
C HIS A 75 21.73 17.81 4.42
N ALA A 76 20.90 18.76 4.83
CA ALA A 76 19.45 18.67 4.69
C ALA A 76 19.02 18.41 3.24
N ALA A 77 19.63 19.10 2.27
CA ALA A 77 19.38 18.87 0.84
C ALA A 77 19.76 17.44 0.39
N THR A 78 20.88 16.91 0.87
CA THR A 78 21.30 15.53 0.58
C THR A 78 20.32 14.51 1.15
N ILE A 79 19.89 14.72 2.40
CA ILE A 79 18.92 13.86 3.09
C ILE A 79 17.55 13.93 2.38
N ARG A 80 17.11 15.12 1.97
CA ARG A 80 15.88 15.34 1.21
C ARG A 80 15.86 14.55 -0.10
N SER A 81 16.99 14.51 -0.81
CA SER A 81 17.13 13.71 -2.04
C SER A 81 16.95 12.21 -1.74
N TYR A 82 17.52 11.72 -0.64
CA TYR A 82 17.35 10.33 -0.23
C TYR A 82 15.92 10.02 0.23
N ARG A 83 15.28 10.92 1.01
CA ARG A 83 13.86 10.81 1.36
C ARG A 83 12.99 10.69 0.12
N SER A 84 13.25 11.50 -0.91
CA SER A 84 12.48 11.48 -2.17
C SER A 84 12.57 10.13 -2.89
N LYS A 85 13.70 9.41 -2.80
CA LYS A 85 13.81 8.04 -3.32
C LYS A 85 12.90 7.07 -2.56
N ILE A 86 12.88 7.16 -1.23
CA ILE A 86 12.00 6.34 -0.39
C ILE A 86 10.53 6.65 -0.67
N GLU A 87 10.19 7.91 -0.92
CA GLU A 87 8.83 8.32 -1.29
C GLU A 87 8.40 7.74 -2.64
N ALA A 88 9.31 7.67 -3.62
CA ALA A 88 9.05 7.00 -4.89
C ALA A 88 8.81 5.49 -4.72
N GLU A 89 9.57 4.82 -3.85
CA GLU A 89 9.36 3.42 -3.50
C GLU A 89 8.02 3.21 -2.80
N LEU A 90 7.67 4.06 -1.83
CA LEU A 90 6.38 4.05 -1.14
C LEU A 90 5.22 4.23 -2.11
N ALA A 91 5.33 5.21 -3.02
CA ALA A 91 4.33 5.47 -4.05
C ALA A 91 4.15 4.23 -4.93
N LYS A 92 5.24 3.65 -5.44
CA LYS A 92 5.19 2.44 -6.27
C LYS A 92 4.49 1.27 -5.57
N ILE A 93 4.76 1.05 -4.28
CA ILE A 93 4.09 -0.01 -3.51
C ILE A 93 2.59 0.28 -3.38
N CYS A 94 2.21 1.51 -3.06
CA CYS A 94 0.81 1.91 -2.93
C CYS A 94 0.08 1.79 -4.29
N ASP A 95 0.67 2.31 -5.35
CA ASP A 95 0.08 2.28 -6.70
C ASP A 95 -0.10 0.85 -7.19
N GLY A 96 0.83 -0.06 -6.88
CA GLY A 96 0.73 -1.48 -7.22
C GLY A 96 -0.50 -2.17 -6.62
N ILE A 97 -0.72 -2.04 -5.31
CA ILE A 97 -1.90 -2.63 -4.66
C ILE A 97 -3.19 -1.91 -5.01
N LEU A 98 -3.16 -0.58 -5.16
CA LEU A 98 -4.34 0.19 -5.57
C LEU A 98 -4.82 -0.23 -6.97
N ALA A 99 -3.88 -0.42 -7.92
CA ALA A 99 -4.18 -0.94 -9.23
C ALA A 99 -4.78 -2.35 -9.16
N LEU A 100 -4.17 -3.25 -8.37
CA LEU A 100 -4.66 -4.63 -8.19
C LEU A 100 -6.08 -4.67 -7.58
N LEU A 101 -6.34 -3.79 -6.60
CA LEU A 101 -7.65 -3.65 -5.97
C LEU A 101 -8.70 -3.19 -6.99
N ASP A 102 -8.39 -2.18 -7.80
CA ASP A 102 -9.33 -1.58 -8.72
C ASP A 102 -9.59 -2.44 -9.96
N SER A 103 -8.58 -3.13 -10.49
CA SER A 103 -8.74 -3.93 -11.70
C SER A 103 -9.19 -5.37 -11.46
N HIS A 104 -8.91 -5.95 -10.29
CA HIS A 104 -9.18 -7.37 -10.03
C HIS A 104 -10.03 -7.59 -8.76
N LEU A 105 -9.54 -7.17 -7.59
CA LEU A 105 -10.04 -7.69 -6.31
C LEU A 105 -11.39 -7.09 -5.88
N VAL A 106 -11.59 -5.79 -6.06
CA VAL A 106 -12.89 -5.15 -5.74
C VAL A 106 -13.97 -5.59 -6.73
N PRO A 107 -13.72 -5.65 -8.06
CA PRO A 107 -14.69 -6.20 -9.01
C PRO A 107 -15.03 -7.68 -8.79
N SER A 108 -14.07 -8.50 -8.36
CA SER A 108 -14.29 -9.94 -8.15
C SER A 108 -14.95 -10.30 -6.82
N ALA A 109 -15.02 -9.36 -5.88
CA ALA A 109 -15.57 -9.62 -4.54
C ALA A 109 -17.09 -9.80 -4.58
N GLY A 110 -17.54 -11.06 -4.51
CA GLY A 110 -18.95 -11.40 -4.45
C GLY A 110 -19.53 -11.28 -3.04
N ALA A 111 -18.74 -11.65 -2.03
CA ALA A 111 -19.15 -11.57 -0.63
C ALA A 111 -18.98 -10.16 -0.05
N ALA A 112 -19.95 -9.74 0.76
CA ALA A 112 -19.94 -8.49 1.53
C ALA A 112 -18.62 -8.29 2.30
N GLU A 113 -18.19 -9.35 3.01
CA GLU A 113 -16.97 -9.33 3.82
C GLU A 113 -15.71 -9.10 2.98
N SER A 114 -15.60 -9.78 1.84
CA SER A 114 -14.50 -9.62 0.88
C SER A 114 -14.45 -8.19 0.34
N LYS A 115 -15.61 -7.63 -0.02
CA LYS A 115 -15.71 -6.26 -0.54
C LYS A 115 -15.32 -5.22 0.50
N VAL A 116 -15.82 -5.35 1.73
CA VAL A 116 -15.45 -4.48 2.86
C VAL A 116 -13.95 -4.56 3.14
N PHE A 117 -13.37 -5.76 3.11
CA PHE A 117 -11.94 -5.97 3.32
C PHE A 117 -11.10 -5.20 2.28
N TYR A 118 -11.39 -5.36 0.99
CA TYR A 118 -10.65 -4.70 -0.08
C TYR A 118 -10.84 -3.17 -0.06
N LEU A 119 -12.04 -2.68 0.23
CA LEU A 119 -12.29 -1.24 0.34
C LEU A 119 -11.57 -0.61 1.54
N LYS A 120 -11.49 -1.31 2.68
CA LYS A 120 -10.66 -0.87 3.82
C LYS A 120 -9.18 -0.83 3.45
N MET A 121 -8.69 -1.86 2.77
CA MET A 121 -7.32 -1.91 2.28
C MET A 121 -7.03 -0.75 1.31
N LYS A 122 -7.94 -0.46 0.36
CA LYS A 122 -7.85 0.70 -0.53
C LYS A 122 -7.72 2.01 0.24
N GLY A 123 -8.55 2.19 1.28
CA GLY A 123 -8.48 3.33 2.18
C GLY A 123 -7.13 3.44 2.90
N ASP A 124 -6.59 2.32 3.40
CA ASP A 124 -5.28 2.29 4.06
C ASP A 124 -4.13 2.74 3.15
N TYR A 125 -4.12 2.30 1.88
CA TYR A 125 -3.05 2.67 0.94
C TYR A 125 -3.16 4.10 0.43
N HIS A 126 -4.37 4.63 0.21
CA HIS A 126 -4.54 6.06 -0.03
C HIS A 126 -4.13 6.89 1.21
N ARG A 127 -4.41 6.41 2.42
CA ARG A 127 -3.98 7.07 3.66
C ARG A 127 -2.46 7.11 3.74
N TYR A 128 -1.77 6.04 3.37
CA TYR A 128 -0.31 6.02 3.31
C TYR A 128 0.25 7.02 2.28
N LEU A 129 -0.35 7.13 1.09
CA LEU A 129 0.02 8.17 0.11
C LEU A 129 -0.12 9.58 0.70
N ALA A 130 -1.22 9.85 1.41
CA ALA A 130 -1.48 11.15 2.03
C ALA A 130 -0.49 11.53 3.16
N GLU A 131 0.28 10.57 3.70
CA GLU A 131 1.27 10.83 4.76
C GLU A 131 2.49 11.60 4.23
N PHE A 132 2.91 11.35 2.99
CA PHE A 132 4.15 11.89 2.42
C PHE A 132 3.95 12.75 1.17
N LYS A 133 2.81 12.64 0.49
CA LYS A 133 2.47 13.54 -0.63
C LYS A 133 2.23 14.97 -0.14
N SER A 134 2.36 15.93 -1.05
CA SER A 134 2.16 17.35 -0.76
C SER A 134 1.20 18.02 -1.76
N GLY A 135 0.72 19.22 -1.45
CA GLY A 135 -0.13 20.01 -2.35
C GLY A 135 -1.39 19.27 -2.80
N GLY A 136 -1.66 19.30 -4.11
CA GLY A 136 -2.83 18.68 -4.73
C GLY A 136 -2.88 17.16 -4.55
N GLU A 137 -1.75 16.48 -4.71
CA GLU A 137 -1.68 15.02 -4.56
C GLU A 137 -2.09 14.55 -3.17
N ARG A 138 -1.72 15.32 -2.12
CA ARG A 138 -2.13 15.02 -0.75
C ARG A 138 -3.64 15.14 -0.57
N LYS A 139 -4.25 16.17 -1.18
CA LYS A 139 -5.69 16.41 -1.10
C LYS A 139 -6.46 15.28 -1.80
N GLU A 140 -6.02 14.89 -3.00
CA GLU A 140 -6.61 13.78 -3.76
C GLU A 140 -6.49 12.45 -3.01
N ALA A 141 -5.33 12.16 -2.41
CA ALA A 141 -5.14 10.97 -1.60
C ALA A 141 -6.04 10.96 -0.34
N ALA A 142 -6.22 12.11 0.31
CA ALA A 142 -7.10 12.24 1.47
C ALA A 142 -8.59 12.06 1.10
N GLU A 143 -9.03 12.63 -0.02
CA GLU A 143 -10.39 12.44 -0.54
C GLU A 143 -10.63 10.96 -0.91
N SER A 144 -9.68 10.34 -1.59
CA SER A 144 -9.74 8.91 -1.97
C SER A 144 -9.78 8.00 -0.74
N THR A 145 -9.02 8.32 0.31
CA THR A 145 -9.07 7.63 1.61
C THR A 145 -10.48 7.67 2.20
N MET A 146 -11.06 8.87 2.27
CA MET A 146 -12.40 9.06 2.83
C MET A 146 -13.46 8.31 2.01
N ASN A 147 -13.38 8.38 0.68
CA ASN A 147 -14.33 7.71 -0.20
C ASN A 147 -14.27 6.19 -0.05
N ALA A 148 -13.06 5.61 0.01
CA ALA A 148 -12.88 4.17 0.19
C ALA A 148 -13.43 3.67 1.53
N TYR A 149 -13.15 4.35 2.65
CA TYR A 149 -13.69 3.95 3.94
C TYR A 149 -15.21 4.14 4.04
N LYS A 150 -15.77 5.21 3.45
CA LYS A 150 -17.23 5.37 3.36
C LYS A 150 -17.87 4.24 2.57
N ALA A 151 -17.31 3.88 1.42
CA ALA A 151 -17.79 2.73 0.63
C ALA A 151 -17.72 1.43 1.44
N ALA A 152 -16.68 1.23 2.24
CA ALA A 152 -16.54 0.07 3.12
C ALA A 152 -17.60 0.03 4.25
N GLN A 153 -18.10 1.18 4.72
CA GLN A 153 -19.14 1.24 5.75
C GLN A 153 -20.54 1.00 5.21
N ILE A 154 -20.79 1.34 3.95
CA ILE A 154 -22.10 1.29 3.31
C ILE A 154 -22.30 -0.02 2.53
N SER A 155 -21.23 -0.79 2.29
CA SER A 155 -21.34 -2.10 1.63
C SER A 155 -22.21 -3.03 2.48
N PRO A 156 -23.37 -3.50 1.96
CA PRO A 156 -24.25 -4.44 2.64
C PRO A 156 -23.62 -5.83 2.73
#